data_AF-A0A948V764-F1
#
_entry.id   AF-A0A948V764-F1
#
_cell.length_a   1.000
_cell.length_b   1.000
_cell.length_c   1.000
_cell.angle_alpha   90.00
_cell.angle_beta   90.00
_cell.angle_gamma   90.00
#
_symmetry.space_group_name_H-M   'P 1'
#
loop_
_entity.id
_entity.type
_entity.pdbx_description
1 polymer ?
#
loop_
_entity_poly.entity_id
_entity_poly.type
_entity_poly.pdbx_seq_one_letter_code
_entity_poly.pdbx_strand_id
1 'polypeptide(L)' 'MKIEESVMMRLKEEAVRRGCTMSELVESALRLLLQSDKIHQKMPSLPKFKSGGPLVDIADRDALYQAMEGR' A
#
# COMPACT_ATOMS: atom_id res chain seq x y z
N MET A 1 27.54 -11.99 13.32
CA MET A 1 26.55 -12.91 12.71
C MET A 1 27.29 -13.84 11.76
N LYS A 2 27.14 -15.16 11.89
CA LYS A 2 27.73 -16.12 10.95
C LYS A 2 26.65 -16.59 9.99
N ILE A 3 26.87 -16.38 8.69
CA ILE A 3 26.01 -16.89 7.62
C ILE A 3 26.69 -18.13 7.05
N GLU A 4 25.93 -19.19 6.83
CA GLU A 4 26.44 -20.42 6.23
C GLU A 4 26.88 -20.18 4.76
N GLU A 5 27.94 -20.86 4.31
CA GLU A 5 28.51 -20.67 2.97
C GLU A 5 27.49 -20.96 1.85
N SER A 6 26.68 -21.99 2.05
CA SER A 6 25.60 -22.37 1.13
C SER A 6 24.57 -21.24 0.95
N VAL A 7 24.25 -20.53 2.04
CA VAL A 7 23.34 -19.38 2.04
C VAL A 7 23.99 -18.19 1.34
N MET A 8 25.28 -17.96 1.56
CA MET A 8 26.03 -16.88 0.92
C MET A 8 26.11 -17.07 -0.60
N MET A 9 26.30 -18.30 -1.07
CA MET A 9 26.34 -18.65 -2.50
C MET A 9 25.00 -18.32 -3.17
N ARG A 10 23.89 -18.77 -2.58
CA ARG A 10 22.54 -18.47 -3.09
C ARG A 10 22.23 -16.97 -3.08
N LEU A 11 22.68 -16.25 -2.06
CA LEU A 11 22.50 -14.80 -1.97
C LEU A 11 23.24 -14.07 -3.11
N LYS A 12 24.45 -14.51 -3.46
CA LYS A 12 25.23 -13.97 -4.59
C LYS A 12 24.53 -14.23 -5.93
N GLU A 13 24.12 -15.47 -6.18
CA GLU A 13 23.39 -15.84 -7.41
C GLU A 13 22.14 -14.99 -7.60
N GLU A 14 21.36 -14.81 -6.53
CA GLU A 14 20.12 -14.05 -6.57
C GLU A 14 20.36 -12.54 -6.73
N ALA A 15 21.42 -12.00 -6.14
CA ALA A 15 21.81 -10.59 -6.31
C ALA A 15 22.19 -10.30 -7.78
N VAL A 16 22.98 -11.19 -8.40
CA VAL A 16 23.32 -11.11 -9.83
C VAL A 16 22.05 -11.23 -10.68
N ARG A 17 21.18 -12.20 -10.38
CA ARG A 17 19.92 -12.42 -11.13
C ARG A 17 18.99 -11.20 -11.09
N ARG A 18 18.95 -10.46 -9.97
CA ARG A 18 18.14 -9.26 -9.80
C ARG A 18 18.84 -7.97 -10.23
N GLY A 19 20.13 -8.01 -10.52
CA GLY A 19 20.92 -6.82 -10.85
C GLY A 19 21.06 -5.85 -9.67
N CYS A 20 21.17 -6.37 -8.44
CA CYS A 20 21.38 -5.57 -7.24
C CYS A 20 22.58 -6.08 -6.42
N THR A 21 23.00 -5.30 -5.43
CA THR A 21 24.05 -5.72 -4.50
C THR A 21 23.52 -6.68 -3.43
N MET A 22 24.41 -7.47 -2.84
CA MET A 22 24.05 -8.39 -1.76
C MET A 22 23.44 -7.66 -0.56
N SER A 23 23.96 -6.48 -0.21
CA SER A 23 23.47 -5.68 0.91
C SER A 23 22.04 -5.19 0.66
N GLU A 24 21.73 -4.71 -0.55
CA GLU A 24 20.36 -4.30 -0.92
C GLU A 24 19.38 -5.48 -0.88
N LEU A 25 19.81 -6.65 -1.33
CA LEU A 25 18.99 -7.85 -1.30
C LEU A 25 18.68 -8.29 0.15
N VAL A 26 19.70 -8.28 1.02
CA VAL A 26 19.54 -8.60 2.44
C VAL A 26 18.67 -7.55 3.14
N GLU A 27 18.92 -6.27 2.91
CA GLU A 27 18.12 -5.20 3.50
C GLU A 27 16.64 -5.32 3.11
N SER A 28 16.36 -5.55 1.82
CA SER A 28 15.00 -5.72 1.33
C SER A 28 14.31 -6.92 1.96
N ALA A 29 15.01 -8.06 2.07
CA ALA A 29 14.48 -9.26 2.71
C ALA A 29 14.22 -9.06 4.20
N LEU A 30 15.16 -8.43 4.92
CA LEU A 30 15.00 -8.13 6.35
C LEU A 30 13.88 -7.11 6.58
N ARG A 31 13.74 -6.10 5.71
CA ARG A 31 12.65 -5.13 5.80
C ARG A 31 11.30 -5.81 5.64
N LEU A 32 11.16 -6.76 4.71
CA LEU A 32 9.93 -7.53 4.54
C LEU A 32 9.68 -8.47 5.74
N LEU A 33 10.72 -9.14 6.24
CA LEU A 33 10.63 -10.06 7.36
C LEU A 33 10.27 -9.35 8.68
N LEU A 34 10.83 -8.15 8.89
CA LEU A 34 10.68 -7.36 10.10
C LEU A 34 9.54 -6.35 10.01
N GLN A 35 8.95 -6.14 8.83
CA GLN A 35 7.65 -5.52 8.75
C GLN A 35 6.69 -6.43 9.50
N SER A 36 6.37 -6.04 10.74
CA SER A 36 5.28 -6.63 11.50
C SER A 36 4.10 -6.73 10.55
N ASP A 37 3.52 -7.92 10.39
CA ASP A 37 2.31 -8.10 9.60
C ASP A 37 1.39 -6.95 10.01
N LYS A 38 1.23 -5.97 9.11
CA LYS A 38 0.13 -5.03 9.24
C LYS A 38 -1.03 -5.97 9.05
N ILE A 39 -1.54 -6.49 10.17
CA ILE A 39 -2.70 -7.36 10.22
C ILE A 39 -3.63 -6.70 9.23
N HIS A 40 -3.97 -7.43 8.16
CA HIS A 40 -5.02 -7.02 7.25
C HIS A 40 -6.28 -7.08 8.11
N GLN A 41 -6.44 -6.07 8.97
CA GLN A 41 -7.60 -5.90 9.79
C GLN A 41 -8.68 -5.69 8.76
N LYS A 42 -9.65 -6.61 8.78
CA LYS A 42 -10.79 -6.54 7.90
C LYS A 42 -11.41 -5.16 8.13
N MET A 43 -11.17 -4.24 7.20
CA MET A 43 -11.65 -2.88 7.35
C MET A 43 -13.17 -2.97 7.48
N PRO A 44 -13.78 -2.31 8.47
CA PRO A 44 -15.22 -2.25 8.52
C PRO A 44 -15.71 -1.65 7.21
N SER A 45 -16.84 -2.14 6.72
CA SER A 45 -17.51 -1.54 5.58
C SER A 45 -17.74 -0.05 5.86
N LEU A 46 -17.62 0.79 4.82
CA LEU A 46 -18.01 2.20 4.94
C LEU A 46 -19.46 2.31 5.46
N PRO A 47 -19.76 3.30 6.30
CA PRO A 47 -21.12 3.54 6.77
C PRO A 47 -22.05 3.78 5.58
N LYS A 48 -23.25 3.22 5.64
CA LYS A 48 -24.33 3.49 4.67
C LYS A 48 -25.23 4.58 5.23
N PHE A 49 -25.45 5.64 4.47
CA PHE A 49 -26.37 6.73 4.81
C PHE A 49 -27.62 6.66 3.94
N LYS A 50 -28.80 6.86 4.54
CA LYS A 50 -30.07 7.03 3.83
C LYS A 50 -30.31 8.52 3.56
N SER A 51 -29.50 9.12 2.67
CA SER A 51 -29.51 10.56 2.41
C SER A 51 -30.63 11.05 1.48
N GLY A 52 -31.48 10.15 0.97
CA GLY A 52 -32.59 10.52 0.06
C GLY A 52 -32.15 10.79 -1.39
N GLY A 53 -30.87 10.62 -1.71
CA GLY A 53 -30.31 10.89 -3.04
C GLY A 53 -29.70 12.29 -3.16
N PRO A 54 -29.14 12.62 -4.33
CA PRO A 54 -28.53 13.92 -4.56
C PRO A 54 -29.59 15.01 -4.72
N LEU A 55 -29.31 16.21 -4.18
CA LEU A 55 -30.19 17.39 -4.29
C LEU A 55 -30.15 18.02 -5.69
N VAL A 56 -29.02 17.88 -6.38
CA VAL A 56 -28.74 18.40 -7.72
C VAL A 56 -27.92 17.37 -8.50
N ASP A 57 -27.84 17.50 -9.83
CA ASP A 57 -26.92 16.69 -10.61
C ASP A 57 -25.47 17.00 -10.20
N ILE A 58 -24.74 16.01 -9.70
CA ILE A 58 -23.35 16.16 -9.24
C ILE A 58 -22.42 16.48 -10.41
N ALA A 59 -22.80 16.12 -11.64
CA ALA A 59 -22.04 16.49 -12.83
C ALA A 59 -22.18 18.00 -13.18
N ASP A 60 -23.22 18.66 -12.69
CA ASP A 60 -23.39 20.11 -12.80
C ASP A 60 -22.67 20.80 -11.63
N ARG A 61 -21.48 21.30 -11.95
CA ARG A 61 -20.60 21.96 -10.98
C ARG A 61 -21.26 23.19 -10.35
N ASP A 62 -21.93 24.01 -11.16
CA ASP A 62 -22.49 25.28 -10.68
C ASP A 62 -23.69 25.02 -9.77
N ALA A 63 -24.59 24.10 -10.16
CA ALA A 63 -25.71 23.68 -9.33
C ALA A 63 -25.25 23.06 -8.00
N LEU A 64 -24.16 22.27 -8.01
CA LEU A 64 -23.57 21.70 -6.80
C LEU A 64 -23.04 22.78 -5.85
N TYR A 65 -22.25 23.73 -6.35
CA TYR A 65 -21.71 24.81 -5.52
C TYR A 65 -22.81 25.73 -4.98
N GLN A 66 -23.85 26.01 -5.76
CA GLN A 66 -24.99 26.78 -5.30
C GLN A 66 -25.75 26.07 -4.17
N ALA A 67 -26.00 24.76 -4.30
CA ALA A 67 -26.65 23.96 -3.26
C ALA A 67 -25.81 23.83 -1.98
N MET A 68 -24.47 23.89 -2.08
CA MET A 68 -23.55 23.79 -0.94
C MET A 68 -23.27 25.13 -0.25
N GLU A 69 -23.10 26.21 -1.01
CA GLU A 69 -22.60 27.50 -0.50
C GLU A 69 -23.65 28.63 -0.53
N GLY A 70 -24.82 28.42 -1.12
CA GLY A 70 -25.93 29.38 -1.11
C GLY A 70 -25.62 30.72 -1.80
N ARG A 71 -24.68 30.75 -2.73
CA ARG A 71 -24.33 31.94 -3.54
C ARG A 71 -25.16 32.03 -4.81
#